data_AF-A0A6C2CNJ5-F1
#
_entry.id   AF-A0A6C2CNJ5-F1
#
_cell.length_a   1.000
_cell.length_b   1.000
_cell.length_c   1.000
_cell.angle_alpha   90.00
_cell.angle_beta   90.00
_cell.angle_gamma   90.00
#
_symmetry.space_group_name_H-M   'P 1'
#
loop_
_entity.id
_entity.type
_entity.pdbx_description
1 polymer ?
#
loop_
_entity_poly.entity_id
_entity_poly.type
_entity_poly.pdbx_seq_one_letter_code
_entity_poly.pdbx_strand_id
1 'polypeptide(L)'
;MHAEHRISRRSGKRAALAGLILLLIAGAYLGWSRGFREEPQPAWVFETPESRFKYGSIGAEHDAGIPYWIFYVLPRIFPEKFRQDGQVVAGGYAALGVAWEEGQELPVGFTKKTIGFPRVANNCAACHTTSYRRSVDSSPVFVTAGPGHTVNIQNFFRLLIDCAKDPRFDADILMAEINRVTSLDVIDRLLYRFLIIPITKKRLLEREAQFEWLYRPDFPDWGRGRDDAMNLTKYFMIRAPMDDTFGPTDIPAIWKLGKYPWDKGHRLNYAGDSHDVHSVVIDSALGVLGAAPADKADFLGQVKWLEDYLTRLPPPDYPFPVDAARAAAGKLVFEAQCATCHASERTGRPAALAEVGTDRGRLDSWNKDAAIKANKVVAGMGIERRGLVEEDLIGYRIPFLDGIWIRAPYLHNGAVPTLRDLLEPAASRPKVFWRGYDVYDPQRVGFVSDGEAARREGSRMDTGAKGGSNQGHEFGTGLSVADKEALIEYLKTL
;
A
#
# COMPACT_ATOMS: atom_id res chain seq x y z
N MET A 1 51.03 60.96 2.15
CA MET A 1 51.07 59.66 2.86
C MET A 1 49.80 59.26 3.62
N HIS A 2 49.04 60.15 4.27
CA HIS A 2 47.84 59.73 5.03
C HIS A 2 46.58 59.38 4.20
N ALA A 3 46.44 59.89 2.97
CA ALA A 3 45.27 59.64 2.12
C ALA A 3 45.30 58.27 1.42
N GLU A 4 46.46 57.84 0.90
CA GLU A 4 46.62 56.53 0.22
C GLU A 4 46.41 55.35 1.17
N HIS A 5 46.86 55.48 2.42
CA HIS A 5 46.68 54.44 3.45
C HIS A 5 45.20 54.23 3.84
N ARG A 6 44.36 55.26 3.70
CA ARG A 6 42.91 55.22 3.99
C ARG A 6 42.11 54.59 2.84
N ILE A 7 42.53 54.78 1.61
CA ILE A 7 41.93 54.19 0.40
C ILE A 7 42.24 52.68 0.33
N SER A 8 43.49 52.29 0.59
CA SER A 8 43.92 50.88 0.66
C SER A 8 43.17 50.08 1.73
N ARG A 9 43.00 50.63 2.95
CA ARG A 9 42.21 49.99 4.03
C ARG A 9 40.71 49.88 3.70
N ARG A 10 40.12 50.84 2.97
CA ARG A 10 38.72 50.76 2.51
C ARG A 10 38.54 49.73 1.40
N SER A 11 39.53 49.59 0.51
CA SER A 11 39.55 48.54 -0.54
C SER A 11 39.66 47.14 0.07
N GLY A 12 40.58 46.92 1.01
CA GLY A 12 40.74 45.64 1.72
C GLY A 12 39.51 45.23 2.54
N LYS A 13 38.84 46.19 3.20
CA LYS A 13 37.57 45.92 3.91
C LYS A 13 36.42 45.57 2.96
N ARG A 14 36.36 46.20 1.78
CA ARG A 14 35.37 45.88 0.74
C ARG A 14 35.63 44.51 0.11
N ALA A 15 36.88 44.16 -0.13
CA ALA A 15 37.27 42.83 -0.61
C ALA A 15 36.97 41.73 0.42
N ALA A 16 37.26 41.96 1.70
CA ALA A 16 36.93 41.04 2.78
C ALA A 16 35.41 40.88 2.95
N LEU A 17 34.64 41.97 2.87
CA LEU A 17 33.18 41.93 2.92
C LEU A 17 32.59 41.19 1.70
N ALA A 18 33.11 41.44 0.49
CA ALA A 18 32.70 40.72 -0.70
C ALA A 18 33.02 39.22 -0.59
N GLY A 19 34.20 38.86 -0.07
CA GLY A 19 34.57 37.47 0.21
C GLY A 19 33.62 36.80 1.22
N LEU A 20 33.25 37.50 2.30
CA LEU A 20 32.29 37.01 3.28
C LEU A 20 30.90 36.80 2.65
N ILE A 21 30.43 37.74 1.84
CA ILE A 21 29.14 37.63 1.14
C ILE A 21 29.16 36.43 0.18
N LEU A 22 30.24 36.24 -0.58
CA LEU A 22 30.38 35.09 -1.47
C LEU A 22 30.38 33.76 -0.70
N LEU A 23 31.05 33.69 0.46
CA LEU A 23 31.02 32.52 1.32
C LEU A 23 29.62 32.25 1.88
N LEU A 24 28.88 33.29 2.29
CA LEU A 24 27.49 33.16 2.75
C LEU A 24 26.57 32.68 1.62
N ILE A 25 26.72 33.22 0.41
CA ILE A 25 25.95 32.79 -0.76
C ILE A 25 26.29 31.34 -1.11
N ALA A 26 27.57 30.97 -1.14
CA ALA A 26 28.01 29.61 -1.41
C ALA A 26 27.48 28.63 -0.35
N GLY A 27 27.55 29.01 0.94
CA GLY A 27 27.00 28.23 2.04
C GLY A 27 25.48 28.07 1.96
N ALA A 28 24.75 29.15 1.64
CA ALA A 28 23.31 29.13 1.45
C ALA A 28 22.90 28.26 0.25
N TYR A 29 23.62 28.38 -0.87
CA TYR A 29 23.41 27.55 -2.06
C TYR A 29 23.71 26.08 -1.77
N LEU A 30 24.79 25.76 -1.06
CA LEU A 30 25.10 24.40 -0.63
C LEU A 30 24.01 23.84 0.29
N GLY A 31 23.58 24.62 1.29
CA GLY A 31 22.49 24.23 2.19
C GLY A 31 21.17 23.98 1.46
N TRP A 32 20.81 24.85 0.51
CA TRP A 32 19.64 24.65 -0.34
C TRP A 32 19.80 23.42 -1.24
N SER A 33 20.91 23.30 -1.96
CA SER A 33 21.15 22.23 -2.93
C SER A 33 21.21 20.84 -2.30
N ARG A 34 21.77 20.70 -1.09
CA ARG A 34 21.90 19.41 -0.39
C ARG A 34 20.78 19.11 0.60
N GLY A 35 19.97 20.12 0.95
CA GLY A 35 18.87 19.97 1.91
C GLY A 35 17.47 19.95 1.29
N PHE A 36 17.23 20.78 0.27
CA PHE A 36 15.88 21.15 -0.17
C PHE A 36 15.67 21.12 -1.68
N ARG A 37 16.73 21.11 -2.48
CA ARG A 37 16.60 21.11 -3.94
C ARG A 37 15.91 19.82 -4.40
N GLU A 38 14.81 20.00 -5.09
CA GLU A 38 14.12 18.91 -5.76
C GLU A 38 14.65 18.70 -7.18
N GLU A 39 14.76 17.44 -7.57
CA GLU A 39 15.05 17.05 -8.95
C GLU A 39 13.90 16.19 -9.50
N PRO A 40 13.57 16.32 -10.80
CA PRO A 40 12.58 15.47 -11.43
C PRO A 40 13.03 14.00 -11.37
N GLN A 41 12.08 13.09 -11.21
CA GLN A 41 12.37 11.66 -11.39
C GLN A 41 12.78 11.38 -12.85
N PRO A 42 13.51 10.27 -13.09
CA PRO A 42 13.89 9.88 -14.46
C PRO A 42 12.69 9.80 -15.42
N ALA A 43 12.90 10.21 -16.67
CA ALA A 43 11.82 10.30 -17.67
C ALA A 43 11.06 8.99 -17.89
N TRP A 44 11.74 7.83 -17.79
CA TRP A 44 11.16 6.51 -17.97
C TRP A 44 10.01 6.20 -17.00
N VAL A 45 10.02 6.83 -15.82
CA VAL A 45 8.93 6.70 -14.84
C VAL A 45 7.61 7.23 -15.41
N PHE A 46 7.66 8.19 -16.33
CA PHE A 46 6.49 8.85 -16.90
C PHE A 46 6.20 8.48 -18.36
N GLU A 47 6.96 7.54 -18.94
CA GLU A 47 6.80 7.10 -20.34
C GLU A 47 5.45 6.42 -20.59
N THR A 48 4.96 5.64 -19.62
CA THR A 48 3.66 4.98 -19.70
C THR A 48 2.84 5.22 -18.43
N PRO A 49 1.49 5.21 -18.51
CA PRO A 49 0.64 5.32 -17.32
C PRO A 49 0.92 4.20 -16.29
N GLU A 50 1.26 3.00 -16.77
CA GLU A 50 1.60 1.87 -15.92
C GLU A 50 2.92 2.08 -15.17
N SER A 51 3.97 2.53 -15.87
CA SER A 51 5.26 2.89 -15.26
C SER A 51 5.07 3.99 -14.21
N ARG A 52 4.26 5.02 -14.52
CA ARG A 52 3.96 6.11 -13.60
C ARG A 52 3.21 5.61 -12.36
N PHE A 53 2.28 4.68 -12.53
CA PHE A 53 1.59 4.08 -11.40
C PHE A 53 2.57 3.28 -10.52
N LYS A 54 3.44 2.48 -11.14
CA LYS A 54 4.41 1.61 -10.44
C LYS A 54 5.50 2.40 -9.70
N TYR A 55 6.02 3.49 -10.27
CA TYR A 55 7.26 4.13 -9.81
C TYR A 55 7.18 5.66 -9.61
N GLY A 56 6.05 6.28 -9.96
CA GLY A 56 5.84 7.72 -9.82
C GLY A 56 5.64 8.13 -8.36
N SER A 57 6.38 9.15 -7.93
CA SER A 57 6.23 9.79 -6.62
C SER A 57 4.89 10.49 -6.50
N ILE A 58 4.31 10.40 -5.30
CA ILE A 58 3.15 11.19 -4.87
C ILE A 58 3.53 12.26 -3.82
N GLY A 59 4.83 12.50 -3.63
CA GLY A 59 5.36 13.47 -2.67
C GLY A 59 5.70 12.92 -1.28
N ALA A 60 5.55 11.60 -1.05
CA ALA A 60 5.83 10.97 0.25
C ALA A 60 7.31 11.10 0.71
N GLU A 61 8.24 11.37 -0.21
CA GLU A 61 9.67 11.52 0.08
C GLU A 61 10.01 12.73 0.97
N HIS A 62 9.11 13.72 1.09
CA HIS A 62 9.33 14.89 1.94
C HIS A 62 9.39 14.51 3.43
N ASP A 63 8.45 13.68 3.89
CA ASP A 63 8.24 13.38 5.31
C ASP A 63 8.46 11.90 5.66
N ALA A 64 8.01 10.97 4.81
CA ALA A 64 8.16 9.53 5.01
C ALA A 64 9.37 8.92 4.28
N GLY A 65 10.03 9.71 3.42
CA GLY A 65 11.17 9.25 2.62
C GLY A 65 12.37 8.83 3.45
N ILE A 66 12.85 7.61 3.24
CA ILE A 66 14.10 7.11 3.83
C ILE A 66 15.25 7.48 2.90
N PRO A 67 16.37 8.04 3.39
CA PRO A 67 17.55 8.28 2.55
C PRO A 67 17.97 7.00 1.84
N TYR A 68 18.12 7.06 0.51
CA TYR A 68 18.26 5.88 -0.35
C TYR A 68 19.43 4.98 0.08
N TRP A 69 20.58 5.56 0.41
CA TRP A 69 21.74 4.75 0.81
C TRP A 69 21.58 4.08 2.18
N ILE A 70 20.77 4.64 3.08
CA ILE A 70 20.40 3.97 4.33
C ILE A 70 19.51 2.78 3.99
N PHE A 71 18.44 2.99 3.23
CA PHE A 71 17.51 1.95 2.78
C PHE A 71 18.28 0.80 2.10
N TYR A 72 19.14 1.12 1.14
CA TYR A 72 19.91 0.14 0.37
C TYR A 72 20.74 -0.82 1.24
N VAL A 73 21.35 -0.34 2.33
CA VAL A 73 22.24 -1.16 3.16
C VAL A 73 21.52 -1.87 4.31
N LEU A 74 20.24 -1.56 4.60
CA LEU A 74 19.51 -2.22 5.70
C LEU A 74 19.53 -3.76 5.60
N PRO A 75 19.31 -4.40 4.43
CA PRO A 75 19.39 -5.87 4.32
C PRO A 75 20.74 -6.47 4.70
N ARG A 76 21.84 -5.74 4.54
CA ARG A 76 23.19 -6.21 4.87
C ARG A 76 23.49 -6.07 6.36
N ILE A 77 22.99 -5.01 6.99
CA ILE A 77 23.23 -4.72 8.40
C ILE A 77 22.29 -5.55 9.30
N PHE A 78 21.05 -5.74 8.86
CA PHE A 78 19.97 -6.35 9.65
C PHE A 78 19.29 -7.53 8.95
N PRO A 79 20.02 -8.51 8.38
CA PRO A 79 19.40 -9.61 7.64
C PRO A 79 18.34 -10.36 8.46
N GLU A 80 18.51 -10.44 9.78
CA GLU A 80 17.58 -11.11 10.71
C GLU A 80 16.24 -10.38 10.94
N LYS A 81 16.12 -9.13 10.50
CA LYS A 81 14.87 -8.34 10.60
C LYS A 81 14.00 -8.50 9.35
N PHE A 82 14.54 -8.99 8.24
CA PHE A 82 13.78 -9.29 7.03
C PHE A 82 13.09 -10.63 7.17
N ARG A 83 11.84 -10.59 7.66
CA ARG A 83 11.07 -11.79 8.03
C ARG A 83 9.91 -12.06 7.08
N GLN A 84 9.77 -13.34 6.74
CA GLN A 84 8.62 -13.92 6.06
C GLN A 84 7.88 -14.81 7.06
N ASP A 85 6.67 -14.41 7.44
CA ASP A 85 5.84 -15.11 8.44
C ASP A 85 6.58 -15.48 9.74
N GLY A 86 7.34 -14.50 10.28
CA GLY A 86 8.13 -14.67 11.49
C GLY A 86 9.48 -15.38 11.30
N GLN A 87 9.75 -15.95 10.12
CA GLN A 87 11.01 -16.63 9.81
C GLN A 87 12.00 -15.69 9.12
N VAL A 88 13.28 -15.79 9.47
CA VAL A 88 14.36 -15.07 8.78
C VAL A 88 14.60 -15.74 7.43
N VAL A 89 14.45 -14.98 6.35
CA VAL A 89 14.70 -15.47 4.98
C VAL A 89 15.74 -14.60 4.28
N ALA A 90 16.54 -15.22 3.42
CA ALA A 90 17.47 -14.49 2.56
C ALA A 90 16.69 -13.69 1.50
N GLY A 91 17.28 -12.60 1.00
CA GLY A 91 16.70 -11.81 -0.09
C GLY A 91 16.30 -10.37 0.26
N GLY A 92 16.48 -9.95 1.52
CA GLY A 92 16.23 -8.56 1.93
C GLY A 92 14.77 -8.17 1.73
N TYR A 93 14.51 -7.08 0.99
CA TYR A 93 13.15 -6.57 0.78
C TYR A 93 12.19 -7.58 0.13
N ALA A 94 12.68 -8.56 -0.61
CA ALA A 94 11.84 -9.63 -1.16
C ALA A 94 11.11 -10.45 -0.07
N ALA A 95 11.65 -10.53 1.14
CA ALA A 95 11.00 -11.18 2.29
C ALA A 95 9.61 -10.59 2.60
N LEU A 96 9.43 -9.31 2.29
CA LEU A 96 8.17 -8.59 2.48
C LEU A 96 7.11 -8.93 1.43
N GLY A 97 7.44 -9.77 0.42
CA GLY A 97 6.55 -10.14 -0.68
C GLY A 97 6.14 -8.98 -1.58
N VAL A 98 6.98 -7.96 -1.67
CA VAL A 98 6.82 -6.86 -2.61
C VAL A 98 6.97 -7.39 -4.05
N ALA A 99 6.15 -6.89 -4.96
CA ALA A 99 6.30 -7.16 -6.38
C ALA A 99 7.60 -6.52 -6.90
N TRP A 100 8.44 -7.28 -7.61
CA TRP A 100 9.73 -6.79 -8.09
C TRP A 100 9.95 -7.24 -9.54
N GLU A 101 9.96 -6.27 -10.45
CA GLU A 101 10.21 -6.50 -11.87
C GLU A 101 11.70 -6.73 -12.14
N GLU A 102 11.99 -7.65 -13.06
CA GLU A 102 13.36 -7.92 -13.48
C GLU A 102 14.01 -6.64 -14.04
N GLY A 103 15.26 -6.39 -13.64
CA GLY A 103 16.02 -5.22 -14.07
C GLY A 103 15.67 -3.92 -13.35
N GLN A 104 14.64 -3.90 -12.48
CA GLN A 104 14.29 -2.70 -11.71
C GLN A 104 15.08 -2.60 -10.41
N GLU A 105 15.58 -1.40 -10.12
CA GLU A 105 16.39 -1.12 -8.93
C GLU A 105 15.58 -1.27 -7.64
N LEU A 106 14.32 -0.83 -7.66
CA LEU A 106 13.41 -0.85 -6.53
C LEU A 106 12.18 -1.70 -6.86
N PRO A 107 11.53 -2.30 -5.84
CA PRO A 107 10.28 -3.00 -6.04
C PRO A 107 9.20 -2.07 -6.58
N VAL A 108 8.19 -2.65 -7.25
CA VAL A 108 6.99 -1.93 -7.66
C VAL A 108 6.36 -1.25 -6.44
N GLY A 109 6.01 0.02 -6.58
CA GLY A 109 5.44 0.82 -5.52
C GLY A 109 6.45 1.51 -4.62
N PHE A 110 7.74 1.32 -4.86
CA PHE A 110 8.81 2.09 -4.21
C PHE A 110 9.30 3.16 -5.18
N THR A 111 9.32 4.40 -4.71
CA THR A 111 9.65 5.57 -5.51
C THR A 111 11.03 6.08 -5.10
N LYS A 112 11.78 6.64 -6.05
CA LYS A 112 13.08 7.27 -5.79
C LYS A 112 13.05 8.70 -6.32
N LYS A 113 13.12 9.68 -5.41
CA LYS A 113 13.14 11.12 -5.74
C LYS A 113 14.27 11.82 -4.98
N THR A 114 14.92 12.78 -5.61
CA THR A 114 15.95 13.60 -4.96
C THR A 114 15.30 14.84 -4.35
N ILE A 115 15.44 14.99 -3.03
CA ILE A 115 15.07 16.19 -2.28
C ILE A 115 16.27 16.51 -1.37
N GLY A 116 17.18 17.33 -1.89
CA GLY A 116 18.54 17.52 -1.37
C GLY A 116 19.46 16.32 -1.64
N PHE A 117 18.99 15.12 -1.33
CA PHE A 117 19.64 13.83 -1.56
C PHE A 117 18.58 12.78 -1.97
N PRO A 118 18.96 11.64 -2.58
CA PRO A 118 18.00 10.62 -3.01
C PRO A 118 17.29 9.98 -1.81
N ARG A 119 15.97 9.88 -1.90
CA ARG A 119 15.10 9.26 -0.88
C ARG A 119 14.21 8.21 -1.54
N VAL A 120 13.87 7.20 -0.75
CA VAL A 120 12.91 6.14 -1.10
C VAL A 120 11.64 6.34 -0.31
N ALA A 121 10.50 6.36 -0.98
CA ALA A 121 9.19 6.31 -0.35
C ALA A 121 8.31 5.25 -1.04
N ASN A 122 7.03 5.20 -0.68
CA ASN A 122 6.06 4.33 -1.29
C ASN A 122 4.95 5.12 -2.00
N ASN A 123 4.32 4.49 -2.98
CA ASN A 123 3.10 4.96 -3.61
C ASN A 123 2.02 3.86 -3.56
N CYS A 124 0.87 4.10 -4.20
CA CYS A 124 -0.28 3.19 -4.22
C CYS A 124 0.05 1.78 -4.73
N ALA A 125 1.00 1.64 -5.67
CA ALA A 125 1.33 0.36 -6.29
C ALA A 125 2.01 -0.62 -5.32
N ALA A 126 2.51 -0.16 -4.16
CA ALA A 126 3.10 -1.03 -3.15
C ALA A 126 2.06 -2.01 -2.57
N CYS A 127 0.80 -1.55 -2.47
CA CYS A 127 -0.33 -2.35 -2.04
C CYS A 127 -1.18 -2.83 -3.21
N HIS A 128 -1.28 -2.03 -4.29
CA HIS A 128 -2.18 -2.29 -5.41
C HIS A 128 -1.48 -2.85 -6.66
N THR A 129 -0.63 -3.86 -6.47
CA THR A 129 -0.03 -4.63 -7.57
C THR A 129 -0.16 -6.11 -7.29
N THR A 130 -0.96 -6.81 -8.09
CA THR A 130 -1.05 -8.27 -8.03
C THR A 130 0.12 -8.90 -8.77
N SER A 131 0.73 -9.93 -8.17
CA SER A 131 1.65 -10.83 -8.86
C SER A 131 0.98 -12.20 -9.04
N TYR A 132 1.12 -12.81 -10.20
CA TYR A 132 0.73 -14.21 -10.39
C TYR A 132 1.68 -14.95 -11.34
N ARG A 133 1.87 -16.24 -11.07
CA ARG A 133 2.57 -17.19 -11.92
C ARG A 133 1.57 -18.22 -12.46
N ARG A 134 1.69 -18.55 -13.75
CA ARG A 134 0.84 -19.57 -14.40
C ARG A 134 1.21 -20.99 -14.00
N SER A 135 2.43 -21.18 -13.52
CA SER A 135 2.98 -22.44 -13.01
C SER A 135 4.16 -22.13 -12.09
N VAL A 136 4.66 -23.11 -11.34
CA VAL A 136 5.77 -22.92 -10.40
C VAL A 136 7.04 -22.38 -11.11
N ASP A 137 7.27 -22.77 -12.36
CA ASP A 137 8.49 -22.43 -13.11
C ASP A 137 8.35 -21.19 -14.01
N SER A 138 7.16 -20.59 -14.09
CA SER A 138 6.95 -19.39 -14.93
C SER A 138 7.36 -18.11 -14.21
N SER A 139 7.88 -17.13 -14.96
CA SER A 139 8.08 -15.78 -14.44
C SER A 139 6.76 -15.16 -13.96
N PRO A 140 6.79 -14.34 -12.90
CA PRO A 140 5.60 -13.64 -12.42
C PRO A 140 5.11 -12.60 -13.43
N VAL A 141 3.80 -12.47 -13.54
CA VAL A 141 3.11 -11.40 -14.24
C VAL A 141 2.61 -10.41 -13.19
N PHE A 142 2.88 -9.12 -13.40
CA PHE A 142 2.44 -8.05 -12.51
C PHE A 142 1.26 -7.30 -13.12
N VAL A 143 0.20 -7.12 -12.33
CA VAL A 143 -1.03 -6.43 -12.72
C VAL A 143 -1.21 -5.22 -11.82
N THR A 144 -1.17 -4.01 -12.40
CA THR A 144 -1.42 -2.77 -11.66
C THR A 144 -2.87 -2.64 -11.25
N ALA A 145 -3.13 -1.89 -10.17
CA ALA A 145 -4.44 -1.66 -9.58
C ALA A 145 -5.17 -2.92 -9.07
N GLY A 146 -4.52 -4.08 -9.05
CA GLY A 146 -5.06 -5.31 -8.45
C GLY A 146 -4.69 -5.46 -6.97
N PRO A 147 -5.25 -6.47 -6.27
CA PRO A 147 -4.88 -6.80 -4.89
C PRO A 147 -3.41 -7.21 -4.76
N GLY A 148 -2.63 -6.52 -3.94
CA GLY A 148 -1.27 -6.92 -3.58
C GLY A 148 -1.26 -8.08 -2.59
N HIS A 149 -1.79 -9.23 -2.99
CA HIS A 149 -2.00 -10.37 -2.09
C HIS A 149 -0.71 -10.96 -1.49
N THR A 150 0.45 -10.65 -2.07
CA THR A 150 1.77 -11.12 -1.61
C THR A 150 2.42 -10.20 -0.57
N VAL A 151 2.11 -8.89 -0.57
CA VAL A 151 2.84 -7.93 0.29
C VAL A 151 2.46 -8.09 1.76
N ASN A 152 3.43 -8.00 2.65
CA ASN A 152 3.23 -7.98 4.09
C ASN A 152 3.51 -6.57 4.65
N ILE A 153 2.46 -5.75 4.68
CA ILE A 153 2.53 -4.34 5.07
C ILE A 153 2.88 -4.18 6.56
N GLN A 154 2.34 -5.06 7.42
CA GLN A 154 2.63 -5.05 8.85
C GLN A 154 4.14 -5.24 9.11
N ASN A 155 4.75 -6.23 8.44
CA ASN A 155 6.19 -6.49 8.57
C ASN A 155 7.02 -5.35 7.99
N PHE A 156 6.55 -4.66 6.95
CA PHE A 156 7.25 -3.48 6.45
C PHE A 156 7.32 -2.36 7.50
N PHE A 157 6.21 -2.05 8.17
CA PHE A 157 6.22 -1.07 9.27
C PHE A 157 7.10 -1.51 10.44
N ARG A 158 6.98 -2.77 10.86
CA ARG A 158 7.80 -3.32 11.95
C ARG A 158 9.30 -3.28 11.60
N LEU A 159 9.68 -3.68 10.39
CA LEU A 159 11.06 -3.71 9.91
C LEU A 159 11.77 -2.37 10.12
N LEU A 160 11.17 -1.26 9.71
CA LEU A 160 11.80 0.06 9.80
C LEU A 160 12.02 0.49 11.25
N ILE A 161 11.04 0.25 12.12
CA ILE A 161 11.12 0.54 13.55
C ILE A 161 12.16 -0.36 14.23
N ASP A 162 12.12 -1.66 13.95
CA ASP A 162 13.05 -2.63 14.52
C ASP A 162 14.49 -2.36 14.09
N CYS A 163 14.71 -1.90 12.85
CA CYS A 163 16.01 -1.42 12.40
C CYS A 163 16.44 -0.20 13.21
N ALA A 164 15.58 0.81 13.36
CA ALA A 164 15.91 2.05 14.07
C ALA A 164 16.18 1.84 15.57
N LYS A 165 15.52 0.87 16.21
CA LYS A 165 15.76 0.48 17.61
C LYS A 165 17.10 -0.23 17.83
N ASP A 166 17.63 -0.85 16.79
CA ASP A 166 18.86 -1.61 16.90
C ASP A 166 20.06 -0.69 17.17
N PRO A 167 20.93 -1.02 18.14
CA PRO A 167 22.15 -0.24 18.38
C PRO A 167 23.05 -0.14 17.14
N ARG A 168 23.00 -1.11 16.21
CA ARG A 168 23.77 -1.07 14.96
C ARG A 168 23.25 -0.04 13.95
N PHE A 169 22.05 0.54 14.17
CA PHE A 169 21.61 1.71 13.40
C PHE A 169 22.37 2.94 13.92
N ASP A 170 23.63 3.00 13.55
CA ASP A 170 24.60 3.99 13.97
C ASP A 170 25.41 4.50 12.78
N ALA A 171 25.86 5.75 12.84
CA ALA A 171 26.55 6.39 11.75
C ALA A 171 27.87 5.72 11.37
N ASP A 172 28.62 5.12 12.30
CA ASP A 172 29.85 4.40 11.98
C ASP A 172 29.57 3.15 11.14
N ILE A 173 28.60 2.34 11.58
CA ILE A 173 28.25 1.07 10.94
C ILE A 173 27.58 1.31 9.59
N LEU A 174 26.59 2.19 9.54
CA LEU A 174 25.89 2.54 8.30
C LEU A 174 26.87 3.13 7.28
N MET A 175 27.75 4.05 7.68
CA MET A 175 28.72 4.63 6.75
C MET A 175 29.74 3.59 6.27
N ALA A 176 30.15 2.64 7.12
CA ALA A 176 31.04 1.56 6.71
C ALA A 176 30.42 0.73 5.57
N GLU A 177 29.14 0.38 5.65
CA GLU A 177 28.44 -0.35 4.59
C GLU A 177 28.15 0.52 3.35
N ILE A 178 27.76 1.78 3.53
CA ILE A 178 27.52 2.71 2.41
C ILE A 178 28.80 2.91 1.59
N ASN A 179 29.95 3.09 2.25
CA ASN A 179 31.24 3.28 1.57
C ASN A 179 31.71 2.05 0.79
N ARG A 180 31.13 0.86 1.01
CA ARG A 180 31.43 -0.35 0.24
C ARG A 180 30.68 -0.42 -1.09
N VAL A 181 29.60 0.35 -1.23
CA VAL A 181 28.69 0.26 -2.39
C VAL A 181 28.62 1.55 -3.20
N THR A 182 29.08 2.66 -2.65
CA THR A 182 29.13 3.95 -3.34
C THR A 182 30.23 4.83 -2.77
N SER A 183 30.60 5.88 -3.52
CA SER A 183 31.58 6.90 -3.11
C SER A 183 30.88 8.25 -2.99
N LEU A 184 30.45 8.60 -1.78
CA LEU A 184 29.88 9.92 -1.49
C LEU A 184 30.98 10.99 -1.50
N ASP A 185 30.66 12.19 -1.98
CA ASP A 185 31.57 13.32 -1.86
C ASP A 185 31.77 13.73 -0.39
N VAL A 186 32.77 14.58 -0.12
CA VAL A 186 33.14 14.96 1.24
C VAL A 186 31.98 15.61 2.00
N ILE A 187 31.14 16.41 1.32
CA ILE A 187 30.02 17.09 1.95
C ILE A 187 28.94 16.07 2.29
N ASP A 188 28.54 15.23 1.33
CA ASP A 188 27.52 14.19 1.57
C ASP A 188 27.97 13.20 2.63
N ARG A 189 29.24 12.81 2.65
CA ARG A 189 29.79 11.93 3.69
C ARG A 189 29.64 12.55 5.09
N LEU A 190 29.90 13.85 5.23
CA LEU A 190 29.72 14.57 6.50
C LEU A 190 28.23 14.71 6.84
N LEU A 191 27.38 15.05 5.86
CA LEU A 191 25.93 15.15 6.06
C LEU A 191 25.34 13.80 6.49
N TYR A 192 25.70 12.70 5.82
CA TYR A 192 25.24 11.37 6.17
C TYR A 192 25.62 10.99 7.59
N ARG A 193 26.91 11.16 7.92
CA ARG A 193 27.44 10.79 9.23
C ARG A 193 26.83 11.59 10.38
N PHE A 194 26.75 12.92 10.24
CA PHE A 194 26.44 13.80 11.36
C PHE A 194 25.00 14.29 11.40
N LEU A 195 24.26 14.23 10.29
CA LEU A 195 22.88 14.74 10.21
C LEU A 195 21.90 13.67 9.72
N ILE A 196 22.06 13.14 8.50
CA ILE A 196 21.03 12.33 7.85
C ILE A 196 20.78 11.02 8.61
N ILE A 197 21.82 10.26 8.98
CA ILE A 197 21.65 9.01 9.74
C ILE A 197 21.03 9.27 11.12
N PRO A 198 21.58 10.18 11.96
CA PRO A 198 20.97 10.50 13.25
C PRO A 198 19.52 11.01 13.16
N ILE A 199 19.23 11.90 12.22
CA ILE A 199 17.87 12.42 12.01
C ILE A 199 16.93 11.29 11.56
N THR A 200 17.34 10.43 10.63
CA THR A 200 16.54 9.29 10.18
C THR A 200 16.19 8.37 11.34
N LYS A 201 17.19 7.99 12.16
CA LYS A 201 16.96 7.19 13.38
C LYS A 201 15.94 7.86 14.30
N LYS A 202 16.15 9.14 14.59
CA LYS A 202 15.26 9.92 15.46
C LYS A 202 13.82 9.94 14.94
N ARG A 203 13.62 10.22 13.64
CA ARG A 203 12.28 10.28 13.02
C ARG A 203 11.57 8.92 13.02
N LEU A 204 12.31 7.83 12.77
CA LEU A 204 11.75 6.47 12.85
C LEU A 204 11.31 6.13 14.28
N LEU A 205 12.11 6.49 15.29
CA LEU A 205 11.76 6.29 16.70
C LEU A 205 10.63 7.21 17.17
N GLU A 206 10.54 8.46 16.70
CA GLU A 206 9.40 9.35 16.98
C GLU A 206 8.06 8.76 16.49
N ARG A 207 8.09 7.94 15.43
CA ARG A 207 6.90 7.24 14.91
C ARG A 207 6.57 5.96 15.67
N GLU A 208 7.47 5.43 16.51
CA GLU A 208 7.25 4.18 17.27
C GLU A 208 5.93 4.19 18.03
N ALA A 209 5.65 5.27 18.77
CA ALA A 209 4.43 5.40 19.57
C ALA A 209 3.14 5.26 18.74
N GLN A 210 3.16 5.64 17.45
CA GLN A 210 2.01 5.51 16.54
C GLN A 210 1.82 4.08 16.02
N PHE A 211 2.85 3.25 16.14
CA PHE A 211 2.89 1.88 15.64
C PHE A 211 3.03 0.83 16.75
N GLU A 212 3.04 1.22 18.03
CA GLU A 212 3.10 0.29 19.18
C GLU A 212 2.03 -0.81 19.09
N TRP A 213 0.85 -0.47 18.60
CA TRP A 213 -0.25 -1.40 18.40
C TRP A 213 0.04 -2.51 17.40
N LEU A 214 0.95 -2.29 16.46
CA LEU A 214 1.42 -3.34 15.57
C LEU A 214 2.17 -4.43 16.32
N TYR A 215 2.61 -4.20 17.57
CA TYR A 215 3.33 -5.18 18.39
C TYR A 215 2.45 -5.82 19.47
N ARG A 216 1.14 -5.55 19.47
CA ARG A 216 0.20 -6.16 20.42
C ARG A 216 0.15 -7.68 20.22
N PRO A 217 0.46 -8.49 21.26
CA PRO A 217 0.47 -9.95 21.14
C PRO A 217 -0.94 -10.56 21.09
N ASP A 218 -1.96 -9.81 21.50
CA ASP A 218 -3.37 -10.23 21.46
C ASP A 218 -4.05 -9.95 20.11
N PHE A 219 -3.39 -9.21 19.21
CA PHE A 219 -3.83 -9.01 17.84
C PHE A 219 -3.12 -10.01 16.93
N PRO A 220 -3.86 -10.83 16.16
CA PRO A 220 -3.24 -11.67 15.13
C PRO A 220 -2.42 -10.83 14.14
N ASP A 221 -1.36 -11.40 13.61
CA ASP A 221 -0.66 -10.79 12.48
C ASP A 221 -1.61 -10.68 11.29
N TRP A 222 -1.49 -9.59 10.52
CA TRP A 222 -2.31 -9.38 9.33
C TRP A 222 -1.96 -10.40 8.25
N GLY A 223 -0.69 -10.79 8.17
CA GLY A 223 -0.18 -11.66 7.11
C GLY A 223 -0.14 -10.98 5.74
N ARG A 224 0.17 -11.77 4.70
CA ARG A 224 0.26 -11.30 3.32
C ARG A 224 -1.11 -10.88 2.74
N GLY A 225 -1.12 -9.76 2.03
CA GLY A 225 -2.27 -9.27 1.27
C GLY A 225 -3.30 -8.51 2.10
N ARG A 226 -2.97 -8.13 3.33
CA ARG A 226 -3.88 -7.42 4.23
C ARG A 226 -3.27 -6.19 4.84
N ASP A 227 -4.13 -5.23 5.14
CA ASP A 227 -3.84 -4.07 5.98
C ASP A 227 -4.99 -3.80 6.94
N ASP A 228 -4.73 -3.08 8.03
CA ASP A 228 -5.78 -2.55 8.90
C ASP A 228 -5.93 -1.03 8.65
N ALA A 229 -6.44 -0.70 7.46
CA ALA A 229 -6.48 0.66 6.93
C ALA A 229 -7.16 1.68 7.85
N MET A 230 -8.22 1.27 8.55
CA MET A 230 -8.96 2.17 9.43
C MET A 230 -8.30 2.35 10.78
N ASN A 231 -7.70 1.31 11.36
CA ASN A 231 -6.87 1.50 12.56
C ASN A 231 -5.61 2.32 12.26
N LEU A 232 -4.98 2.10 11.10
CA LEU A 232 -3.90 2.97 10.62
C LEU A 232 -4.38 4.43 10.58
N THR A 233 -5.50 4.72 9.93
CA THR A 233 -6.07 6.08 9.88
C THR A 233 -6.40 6.63 11.27
N LYS A 234 -6.97 5.81 12.15
CA LYS A 234 -7.38 6.17 13.51
C LYS A 234 -6.20 6.59 14.39
N TYR A 235 -5.10 5.85 14.35
CA TYR A 235 -3.93 6.14 15.19
C TYR A 235 -2.97 7.13 14.55
N PHE A 236 -2.79 7.07 13.22
CA PHE A 236 -1.88 7.97 12.51
C PHE A 236 -2.49 9.37 12.31
N MET A 237 -3.70 9.46 11.74
CA MET A 237 -4.26 10.73 11.27
C MET A 237 -4.95 11.53 12.40
N ILE A 238 -5.80 10.87 13.18
CA ILE A 238 -6.59 11.54 14.24
C ILE A 238 -6.04 11.32 15.65
N ARG A 239 -4.98 10.51 15.79
CA ARG A 239 -4.30 10.19 17.07
C ARG A 239 -5.29 9.78 18.16
N ALA A 240 -6.27 8.94 17.79
CA ALA A 240 -7.22 8.43 18.76
C ALA A 240 -6.50 7.57 19.81
N PRO A 241 -7.02 7.47 21.04
CA PRO A 241 -6.50 6.56 22.03
C PRO A 241 -6.56 5.11 21.51
N MET A 242 -5.61 4.29 21.96
CA MET A 242 -5.60 2.87 21.68
C MET A 242 -6.86 2.20 22.24
N ASP A 243 -7.45 1.30 21.46
CA ASP A 243 -8.63 0.51 21.82
C ASP A 243 -8.44 -0.94 21.35
N ASP A 244 -9.46 -1.78 21.54
CA ASP A 244 -9.40 -3.21 21.24
C ASP A 244 -10.07 -3.58 19.91
N THR A 245 -10.39 -2.60 19.06
CA THR A 245 -11.00 -2.88 17.76
C THR A 245 -9.93 -3.33 16.76
N PHE A 246 -10.23 -4.36 15.99
CA PHE A 246 -9.27 -5.00 15.08
C PHE A 246 -10.02 -5.53 13.87
N GLY A 247 -9.58 -5.14 12.67
CA GLY A 247 -10.31 -5.46 11.47
C GLY A 247 -9.49 -5.35 10.20
N PRO A 248 -8.36 -6.07 10.07
CA PRO A 248 -7.59 -6.08 8.84
C PRO A 248 -8.46 -6.53 7.66
N THR A 249 -8.33 -5.86 6.54
CA THR A 249 -9.01 -6.15 5.28
C THR A 249 -8.04 -6.72 4.27
N ASP A 250 -8.56 -7.46 3.31
CA ASP A 250 -7.85 -7.76 2.08
C ASP A 250 -7.57 -6.47 1.31
N ILE A 251 -6.47 -6.38 0.56
CA ILE A 251 -6.21 -5.19 -0.25
C ILE A 251 -7.11 -5.22 -1.49
N PRO A 252 -7.97 -4.21 -1.73
CA PRO A 252 -8.92 -4.28 -2.82
C PRO A 252 -8.28 -4.03 -4.19
N ALA A 253 -8.92 -4.53 -5.24
CA ALA A 253 -8.71 -4.02 -6.59
C ALA A 253 -9.28 -2.59 -6.71
N ILE A 254 -8.56 -1.71 -7.41
CA ILE A 254 -8.87 -0.29 -7.57
C ILE A 254 -8.95 0.14 -9.03
N TRP A 255 -9.19 -0.80 -9.96
CA TRP A 255 -9.54 -0.50 -11.35
C TRP A 255 -11.03 -0.17 -11.52
N LYS A 256 -11.40 0.39 -12.68
CA LYS A 256 -12.77 0.76 -13.05
C LYS A 256 -13.53 1.54 -11.97
N LEU A 257 -12.86 2.47 -11.27
CA LEU A 257 -13.50 3.23 -10.19
C LEU A 257 -14.68 4.10 -10.68
N GLY A 258 -14.76 4.39 -11.98
CA GLY A 258 -15.89 5.09 -12.60
C GLY A 258 -17.24 4.38 -12.47
N LYS A 259 -17.25 3.09 -12.11
CA LYS A 259 -18.49 2.34 -11.80
C LYS A 259 -19.11 2.71 -10.46
N TYR A 260 -18.45 3.53 -9.63
CA TYR A 260 -18.93 3.92 -8.31
C TYR A 260 -19.37 5.41 -8.23
N PRO A 261 -20.35 5.87 -9.02
CA PRO A 261 -20.82 7.24 -8.93
C PRO A 261 -21.58 7.48 -7.61
N TRP A 262 -21.13 8.48 -6.85
CA TRP A 262 -21.60 8.75 -5.48
C TRP A 262 -23.06 9.19 -5.42
N ASP A 263 -23.55 9.85 -6.47
CA ASP A 263 -24.91 10.37 -6.61
C ASP A 263 -25.95 9.25 -6.80
N LYS A 264 -25.52 8.04 -7.16
CA LYS A 264 -26.33 6.82 -7.14
C LYS A 264 -26.30 6.09 -5.80
N GLY A 265 -25.78 6.72 -4.75
CA GLY A 265 -25.64 6.12 -3.42
C GLY A 265 -24.50 5.12 -3.31
N HIS A 266 -23.60 5.06 -4.30
CA HIS A 266 -22.44 4.18 -4.23
C HIS A 266 -21.44 4.71 -3.19
N ARG A 267 -20.65 3.79 -2.65
CA ARG A 267 -19.59 4.08 -1.69
C ARG A 267 -18.29 3.37 -2.06
N LEU A 268 -17.20 3.82 -1.48
CA LEU A 268 -15.86 3.24 -1.64
C LEU A 268 -15.39 2.64 -0.30
N ASN A 269 -14.25 1.95 -0.32
CA ASN A 269 -13.80 1.04 0.74
C ASN A 269 -14.77 -0.13 0.98
N TYR A 270 -14.36 -1.12 1.77
CA TYR A 270 -15.19 -2.31 1.99
C TYR A 270 -16.47 -2.00 2.77
N ALA A 271 -16.41 -1.14 3.79
CA ALA A 271 -17.56 -0.82 4.64
C ALA A 271 -18.35 0.41 4.14
N GLY A 272 -17.98 0.97 2.99
CA GLY A 272 -18.61 2.17 2.45
C GLY A 272 -18.14 3.46 3.11
N ASP A 273 -16.91 3.48 3.63
CA ASP A 273 -16.35 4.54 4.47
C ASP A 273 -16.14 5.87 3.73
N SER A 274 -15.90 5.82 2.41
CA SER A 274 -15.68 7.03 1.59
C SER A 274 -16.82 7.27 0.62
N HIS A 275 -17.18 8.55 0.44
CA HIS A 275 -18.31 8.92 -0.41
C HIS A 275 -18.03 8.78 -1.91
N ASP A 276 -16.82 9.12 -2.38
CA ASP A 276 -16.48 9.16 -3.80
C ASP A 276 -15.02 8.78 -4.08
N VAL A 277 -14.71 8.62 -5.38
CA VAL A 277 -13.37 8.25 -5.87
C VAL A 277 -12.33 9.28 -5.47
N HIS A 278 -12.64 10.56 -5.65
CA HIS A 278 -11.75 11.67 -5.29
C HIS A 278 -11.36 11.61 -3.80
N SER A 279 -12.34 11.42 -2.92
CA SER A 279 -12.12 11.34 -1.48
C SER A 279 -11.27 10.14 -1.08
N VAL A 280 -11.58 8.94 -1.60
CA VAL A 280 -10.81 7.74 -1.23
C VAL A 280 -9.37 7.79 -1.74
N VAL A 281 -9.12 8.38 -2.92
CA VAL A 281 -7.76 8.55 -3.45
C VAL A 281 -6.98 9.55 -2.61
N ILE A 282 -7.58 10.69 -2.22
CA ILE A 282 -6.93 11.66 -1.32
C ILE A 282 -6.59 11.02 0.02
N ASP A 283 -7.56 10.39 0.68
CA ASP A 283 -7.36 9.83 2.03
C ASP A 283 -6.30 8.73 2.03
N SER A 284 -6.31 7.87 1.01
CA SER A 284 -5.31 6.82 0.84
C SER A 284 -3.92 7.42 0.58
N ALA A 285 -3.81 8.44 -0.28
CA ALA A 285 -2.55 9.11 -0.57
C ALA A 285 -1.99 9.82 0.67
N LEU A 286 -2.82 10.53 1.44
CA LEU A 286 -2.42 11.14 2.71
C LEU A 286 -1.95 10.10 3.74
N GLY A 287 -2.59 8.93 3.78
CA GLY A 287 -2.15 7.79 4.58
C GLY A 287 -0.74 7.31 4.21
N VAL A 288 -0.42 7.24 2.91
CA VAL A 288 0.91 6.86 2.42
C VAL A 288 1.95 7.97 2.69
N LEU A 289 1.58 9.24 2.54
CA LEU A 289 2.46 10.38 2.85
C LEU A 289 2.85 10.41 4.33
N GLY A 290 1.90 10.08 5.21
CA GLY A 290 2.12 10.15 6.64
C GLY A 290 2.33 11.59 7.15
N ALA A 291 1.86 12.60 6.41
CA ALA A 291 1.91 14.03 6.77
C ALA A 291 0.99 14.85 5.84
N ALA A 292 0.86 16.15 6.13
CA ALA A 292 0.27 17.09 5.18
C ALA A 292 1.20 17.23 3.95
N PRO A 293 0.68 17.38 2.73
CA PRO A 293 1.52 17.54 1.54
C PRO A 293 2.44 18.76 1.62
N ALA A 294 3.71 18.60 1.27
CA ALA A 294 4.67 19.71 1.21
C ALA A 294 4.32 20.72 0.11
N ASP A 295 3.84 20.23 -1.05
CA ASP A 295 3.25 21.03 -2.11
C ASP A 295 1.83 20.52 -2.39
N LYS A 296 0.83 21.34 -2.03
CA LYS A 296 -0.58 20.99 -2.21
C LYS A 296 -0.99 20.94 -3.69
N ALA A 297 -0.44 21.81 -4.53
CA ALA A 297 -0.83 21.88 -5.93
C ALA A 297 -0.30 20.66 -6.69
N ASP A 298 0.96 20.28 -6.47
CA ASP A 298 1.51 19.04 -7.03
C ASP A 298 0.74 17.81 -6.52
N PHE A 299 0.51 17.71 -5.20
CA PHE A 299 -0.26 16.60 -4.61
C PHE A 299 -1.64 16.43 -5.26
N LEU A 300 -2.41 17.51 -5.40
CA LEU A 300 -3.72 17.46 -6.03
C LEU A 300 -3.63 17.12 -7.53
N GLY A 301 -2.54 17.52 -8.20
CA GLY A 301 -2.21 17.09 -9.56
C GLY A 301 -1.96 15.59 -9.67
N GLN A 302 -1.22 15.00 -8.72
CA GLN A 302 -0.99 13.54 -8.66
C GLN A 302 -2.29 12.78 -8.37
N VAL A 303 -3.08 13.25 -7.39
CA VAL A 303 -4.41 12.71 -7.07
C VAL A 303 -5.31 12.71 -8.29
N LYS A 304 -5.40 13.84 -9.01
CA LYS A 304 -6.21 13.94 -10.22
C LYS A 304 -5.77 12.93 -11.28
N TRP A 305 -4.47 12.79 -11.50
CA TRP A 305 -3.97 11.81 -12.46
C TRP A 305 -4.32 10.37 -12.06
N LEU A 306 -4.16 10.02 -10.77
CA LEU A 306 -4.54 8.71 -10.23
C LEU A 306 -6.04 8.44 -10.41
N GLU A 307 -6.89 9.40 -10.05
CA GLU A 307 -8.34 9.32 -10.24
C GLU A 307 -8.70 9.08 -11.71
N ASP A 308 -8.13 9.88 -12.62
CA ASP A 308 -8.37 9.76 -14.06
C ASP A 308 -7.88 8.42 -14.63
N TYR A 309 -6.77 7.89 -14.12
CA TYR A 309 -6.23 6.58 -14.53
C TYR A 309 -7.10 5.43 -14.01
N LEU A 310 -7.33 5.36 -12.70
CA LEU A 310 -8.05 4.29 -12.02
C LEU A 310 -9.55 4.26 -12.36
N THR A 311 -10.14 5.40 -12.70
CA THR A 311 -11.52 5.49 -13.18
C THR A 311 -11.73 4.69 -14.47
N ARG A 312 -10.72 4.67 -15.36
CA ARG A 312 -10.82 4.12 -16.72
C ARG A 312 -10.09 2.79 -16.91
N LEU A 313 -9.09 2.50 -16.08
CA LEU A 313 -8.30 1.27 -16.19
C LEU A 313 -9.21 0.03 -16.08
N PRO A 314 -9.25 -0.86 -17.08
CA PRO A 314 -9.94 -2.14 -16.96
C PRO A 314 -9.10 -3.17 -16.17
N PRO A 315 -9.72 -4.21 -15.57
CA PRO A 315 -8.99 -5.40 -15.15
C PRO A 315 -8.36 -6.10 -16.36
N PRO A 316 -7.33 -6.95 -16.15
CA PRO A 316 -6.81 -7.82 -17.20
C PRO A 316 -7.80 -8.94 -17.54
N ASP A 317 -7.78 -9.38 -18.79
CA ASP A 317 -8.49 -10.58 -19.23
C ASP A 317 -7.93 -11.83 -18.55
N TYR A 318 -8.78 -12.83 -18.38
CA TYR A 318 -8.38 -14.13 -17.82
C TYR A 318 -7.42 -14.85 -18.78
N PRO A 319 -6.20 -15.21 -18.33
CA PRO A 319 -5.13 -15.64 -19.23
C PRO A 319 -5.13 -17.15 -19.54
N PHE A 320 -6.09 -17.92 -18.99
CA PHE A 320 -6.20 -19.36 -19.19
C PHE A 320 -7.42 -19.70 -20.07
N PRO A 321 -7.51 -20.93 -20.61
CA PRO A 321 -8.65 -21.34 -21.43
C PRO A 321 -9.98 -21.20 -20.68
N VAL A 322 -11.02 -20.80 -21.41
CA VAL A 322 -12.40 -20.74 -20.95
C VAL A 322 -13.27 -21.60 -21.88
N ASP A 323 -14.08 -22.48 -21.30
CA ASP A 323 -15.14 -23.21 -22.00
C ASP A 323 -16.33 -22.26 -22.22
N ALA A 324 -16.49 -21.78 -23.45
CA ALA A 324 -17.52 -20.81 -23.81
C ALA A 324 -18.95 -21.33 -23.61
N ALA A 325 -19.20 -22.62 -23.86
CA ALA A 325 -20.53 -23.20 -23.68
C ALA A 325 -20.90 -23.28 -22.19
N ARG A 326 -19.94 -23.73 -21.37
CA ARG A 326 -20.08 -23.77 -19.92
C ARG A 326 -20.19 -22.37 -19.30
N ALA A 327 -19.42 -21.40 -19.77
CA ALA A 327 -19.54 -20.00 -19.34
C ALA A 327 -20.92 -19.42 -19.71
N ALA A 328 -21.46 -19.73 -20.88
CA ALA A 328 -22.81 -19.30 -21.25
C ALA A 328 -23.89 -19.91 -20.33
N ALA A 329 -23.75 -21.19 -19.96
CA ALA A 329 -24.63 -21.81 -18.96
C ALA A 329 -24.46 -21.15 -17.57
N GLY A 330 -23.22 -20.87 -17.17
CA GLY A 330 -22.89 -20.18 -15.93
C GLY A 330 -23.48 -18.78 -15.81
N LYS A 331 -23.58 -18.07 -16.93
CA LYS A 331 -24.23 -16.75 -16.99
C LYS A 331 -25.69 -16.83 -16.54
N LEU A 332 -26.42 -17.88 -16.95
CA LEU A 332 -27.82 -18.08 -16.54
C LEU A 332 -27.91 -18.33 -15.02
N VAL A 333 -26.98 -19.11 -14.46
CA VAL A 333 -26.89 -19.32 -13.01
C VAL A 333 -26.59 -18.00 -12.29
N PHE A 334 -25.64 -17.21 -12.80
CA PHE A 334 -25.30 -15.91 -12.25
C PHE A 334 -26.49 -14.94 -12.25
N GLU A 335 -27.21 -14.85 -13.37
CA GLU A 335 -28.40 -14.00 -13.50
C GLU A 335 -29.48 -14.39 -12.50
N ALA A 336 -29.66 -15.69 -12.26
CA ALA A 336 -30.66 -16.20 -11.32
C ALA A 336 -30.26 -16.05 -9.84
N GLN A 337 -28.97 -16.18 -9.50
CA GLN A 337 -28.52 -16.34 -8.11
C GLN A 337 -27.73 -15.15 -7.56
N CYS A 338 -27.05 -14.39 -8.43
CA CYS A 338 -26.03 -13.42 -8.02
C CYS A 338 -26.35 -11.99 -8.48
N ALA A 339 -26.99 -11.84 -9.64
CA ALA A 339 -27.20 -10.55 -10.28
C ALA A 339 -28.05 -9.57 -9.45
N THR A 340 -28.96 -10.08 -8.62
CA THR A 340 -29.79 -9.27 -7.71
C THR A 340 -28.97 -8.39 -6.76
N CYS A 341 -27.73 -8.79 -6.44
CA CYS A 341 -26.77 -7.99 -5.68
C CYS A 341 -25.64 -7.43 -6.56
N HIS A 342 -25.01 -8.27 -7.39
CA HIS A 342 -23.75 -7.95 -8.08
C HIS A 342 -23.91 -7.35 -9.49
N ALA A 343 -25.14 -7.30 -10.02
CA ALA A 343 -25.46 -6.70 -11.30
C ALA A 343 -26.85 -6.03 -11.26
N SER A 344 -27.07 -5.17 -10.27
CA SER A 344 -28.34 -4.48 -10.04
C SER A 344 -28.12 -3.06 -9.49
N GLU A 345 -29.20 -2.33 -9.21
CA GLU A 345 -29.17 -1.04 -8.50
C GLU A 345 -28.61 -1.13 -7.07
N ARG A 346 -28.45 -2.34 -6.52
CA ARG A 346 -27.80 -2.56 -5.22
C ARG A 346 -26.27 -2.57 -5.34
N THR A 347 -25.74 -2.90 -6.52
CA THR A 347 -24.28 -3.00 -6.72
C THR A 347 -23.62 -1.65 -6.47
N GLY A 348 -22.53 -1.63 -5.72
CA GLY A 348 -21.83 -0.42 -5.31
C GLY A 348 -22.37 0.24 -4.04
N ARG A 349 -23.52 -0.19 -3.52
CA ARG A 349 -24.12 0.31 -2.26
C ARG A 349 -23.76 -0.59 -1.06
N PRO A 350 -23.72 -0.05 0.16
CA PRO A 350 -23.61 -0.85 1.38
C PRO A 350 -24.81 -1.79 1.57
N ALA A 351 -24.54 -3.06 1.85
CA ALA A 351 -25.52 -4.03 2.35
C ALA A 351 -25.42 -4.14 3.87
N ALA A 352 -26.54 -4.42 4.53
CA ALA A 352 -26.56 -4.61 5.97
C ALA A 352 -25.71 -5.83 6.37
N LEU A 353 -24.95 -5.73 7.45
CA LEU A 353 -24.10 -6.84 7.92
C LEU A 353 -24.91 -8.10 8.20
N ALA A 354 -26.12 -7.97 8.76
CA ALA A 354 -27.01 -9.09 9.05
C ALA A 354 -27.47 -9.85 7.80
N GLU A 355 -27.48 -9.19 6.62
CA GLU A 355 -27.83 -9.83 5.35
C GLU A 355 -26.68 -10.70 4.83
N VAL A 356 -25.45 -10.20 4.91
CA VAL A 356 -24.27 -10.89 4.35
C VAL A 356 -23.63 -11.84 5.36
N GLY A 357 -23.68 -11.53 6.67
CA GLY A 357 -23.21 -12.40 7.76
C GLY A 357 -21.69 -12.59 7.84
N THR A 358 -20.90 -11.75 7.18
CA THR A 358 -19.42 -11.84 7.19
C THR A 358 -18.81 -11.26 8.48
N ASP A 359 -17.50 -11.41 8.66
CA ASP A 359 -16.77 -10.92 9.84
C ASP A 359 -17.10 -9.44 10.17
N ARG A 360 -17.28 -9.12 11.45
CA ARG A 360 -17.67 -7.77 11.89
C ARG A 360 -16.48 -6.87 12.23
N GLY A 361 -15.27 -7.42 12.46
CA GLY A 361 -14.13 -6.70 13.02
C GLY A 361 -13.75 -5.44 12.25
N ARG A 362 -13.80 -5.48 10.91
CA ARG A 362 -13.55 -4.29 10.08
C ARG A 362 -14.60 -3.20 10.28
N LEU A 363 -15.88 -3.55 10.39
CA LEU A 363 -16.94 -2.58 10.64
C LEU A 363 -16.76 -1.89 12.00
N ASP A 364 -16.39 -2.66 13.03
CA ASP A 364 -16.23 -2.15 14.40
C ASP A 364 -14.97 -1.28 14.59
N SER A 365 -13.98 -1.37 13.69
CA SER A 365 -12.74 -0.58 13.75
C SER A 365 -12.91 0.92 13.43
N TRP A 366 -14.04 1.31 12.84
CA TRP A 366 -14.29 2.67 12.36
C TRP A 366 -15.70 3.14 12.72
N ASN A 367 -15.87 4.43 13.01
CA ASN A 367 -17.16 4.99 13.40
C ASN A 367 -17.31 6.45 12.95
N LYS A 368 -18.54 6.96 13.11
CA LYS A 368 -18.91 8.33 12.77
C LYS A 368 -18.00 9.39 13.39
N ASP A 369 -17.67 9.28 14.68
CA ASP A 369 -16.83 10.27 15.36
C ASP A 369 -15.40 10.29 14.80
N ALA A 370 -14.85 9.13 14.44
CA ALA A 370 -13.57 9.02 13.76
C ALA A 370 -13.62 9.68 12.37
N ALA A 371 -14.70 9.45 11.60
CA ALA A 371 -14.92 10.08 10.30
C ALA A 371 -14.97 11.62 10.39
N ILE A 372 -15.75 12.17 11.33
CA ILE A 372 -15.84 13.62 11.56
C ILE A 372 -14.46 14.21 11.89
N LYS A 373 -13.70 13.55 12.77
CA LYS A 373 -12.34 14.00 13.14
C LYS A 373 -11.39 13.95 11.95
N ALA A 374 -11.41 12.86 11.18
CA ALA A 374 -10.54 12.70 10.02
C ALA A 374 -10.86 13.73 8.92
N ASN A 375 -12.14 13.95 8.63
CA ASN A 375 -12.57 15.00 7.69
C ASN A 375 -12.10 16.38 8.15
N LYS A 376 -12.20 16.69 9.45
CA LYS A 376 -11.70 17.97 10.00
C LYS A 376 -10.18 18.11 9.87
N VAL A 377 -9.42 17.02 10.05
CA VAL A 377 -7.96 17.02 9.86
C VAL A 377 -7.62 17.36 8.40
N VAL A 378 -8.26 16.71 7.42
CA VAL A 378 -8.00 16.96 5.99
C VAL A 378 -8.45 18.36 5.57
N ALA A 379 -9.62 18.83 6.05
CA ALA A 379 -10.05 20.21 5.84
C ALA A 379 -9.06 21.23 6.44
N GLY A 380 -8.46 20.91 7.59
CA GLY A 380 -7.41 21.73 8.21
C GLY A 380 -6.12 21.84 7.39
N MET A 381 -5.88 20.91 6.47
CA MET A 381 -4.79 20.99 5.48
C MET A 381 -5.16 21.87 4.27
N GLY A 382 -6.38 22.40 4.23
CA GLY A 382 -6.91 23.19 3.12
C GLY A 382 -7.14 22.36 1.86
N ILE A 383 -7.50 21.08 2.02
CA ILE A 383 -7.88 20.15 0.96
C ILE A 383 -9.39 19.97 1.00
N GLU A 384 -10.05 20.26 -0.12
CA GLU A 384 -11.50 20.13 -0.26
C GLU A 384 -11.85 18.81 -0.93
N ARG A 385 -12.83 18.09 -0.35
CA ARG A 385 -13.37 16.82 -0.87
C ARG A 385 -14.68 16.51 -0.16
N ARG A 386 -15.43 15.53 -0.66
CA ARG A 386 -16.71 15.12 -0.06
C ARG A 386 -16.55 14.48 1.32
N GLY A 387 -15.52 13.68 1.52
CA GLY A 387 -15.23 13.15 2.85
C GLY A 387 -15.35 11.64 3.02
N LEU A 388 -14.96 11.22 4.21
CA LEU A 388 -15.41 9.99 4.85
C LEU A 388 -16.86 10.16 5.32
N VAL A 389 -17.63 9.08 5.37
CA VAL A 389 -19.04 9.06 5.73
C VAL A 389 -19.21 9.34 7.23
N GLU A 390 -19.92 10.43 7.57
CA GLU A 390 -20.19 10.85 8.95
C GLU A 390 -21.50 10.26 9.51
N GLU A 391 -21.70 8.97 9.24
CA GLU A 391 -22.88 8.19 9.63
C GLU A 391 -22.43 6.81 10.15
N ASP A 392 -23.33 6.11 10.85
CA ASP A 392 -23.07 4.75 11.26
C ASP A 392 -23.05 3.82 10.05
N LEU A 393 -21.96 3.07 9.89
CA LEU A 393 -21.80 2.12 8.79
C LEU A 393 -22.66 0.88 9.07
N ILE A 394 -23.43 0.46 8.08
CA ILE A 394 -24.43 -0.61 8.24
C ILE A 394 -23.92 -2.01 7.89
N GLY A 395 -22.77 -2.11 7.24
CA GLY A 395 -22.20 -3.36 6.75
C GLY A 395 -21.20 -3.13 5.62
N TYR A 396 -21.21 -4.01 4.61
CA TYR A 396 -20.22 -4.00 3.54
C TYR A 396 -20.81 -3.69 2.17
N ARG A 397 -20.07 -2.95 1.37
CA ARG A 397 -20.42 -2.62 -0.01
C ARG A 397 -20.48 -3.88 -0.87
N ILE A 398 -21.55 -4.01 -1.64
CA ILE A 398 -21.66 -5.04 -2.68
C ILE A 398 -20.75 -4.64 -3.86
N PRO A 399 -19.66 -5.36 -4.17
CA PRO A 399 -18.74 -4.95 -5.23
C PRO A 399 -19.26 -5.31 -6.62
N PHE A 400 -18.86 -4.53 -7.62
CA PHE A 400 -18.80 -5.03 -9.00
C PHE A 400 -17.74 -6.14 -9.08
N LEU A 401 -17.99 -7.14 -9.93
CA LEU A 401 -17.18 -8.35 -10.04
C LEU A 401 -16.17 -8.31 -11.20
N ASP A 402 -15.91 -7.14 -11.78
CA ASP A 402 -14.89 -6.99 -12.83
C ASP A 402 -13.51 -7.48 -12.33
N GLY A 403 -12.88 -8.37 -13.08
CA GLY A 403 -11.59 -9.00 -12.77
C GLY A 403 -11.63 -9.91 -11.55
N ILE A 404 -12.79 -10.47 -11.19
CA ILE A 404 -12.95 -11.30 -9.97
C ILE A 404 -12.01 -12.51 -9.94
N TRP A 405 -11.60 -13.00 -11.11
CA TRP A 405 -10.68 -14.12 -11.22
C TRP A 405 -9.35 -13.88 -10.48
N ILE A 406 -8.80 -12.66 -10.51
CA ILE A 406 -7.50 -12.32 -9.92
C ILE A 406 -7.62 -11.58 -8.58
N ARG A 407 -8.80 -11.64 -7.96
CA ARG A 407 -9.10 -10.95 -6.69
C ARG A 407 -9.11 -11.86 -5.46
N ALA A 408 -8.51 -13.04 -5.58
CA ALA A 408 -8.34 -13.95 -4.47
C ALA A 408 -7.26 -13.43 -3.49
N PRO A 409 -7.38 -13.73 -2.19
CA PRO A 409 -8.51 -14.40 -1.53
C PRO A 409 -9.79 -13.54 -1.45
N TYR A 410 -10.93 -14.18 -1.21
CA TYR A 410 -12.27 -13.56 -1.26
C TYR A 410 -12.83 -13.19 0.12
N LEU A 411 -13.91 -12.40 0.10
CA LEU A 411 -14.49 -11.61 1.20
C LEU A 411 -13.66 -10.36 1.54
N HIS A 412 -14.21 -9.47 2.37
CA HIS A 412 -13.55 -8.20 2.71
C HIS A 412 -12.23 -8.40 3.49
N ASN A 413 -12.08 -9.54 4.15
CA ASN A 413 -10.92 -9.91 4.96
C ASN A 413 -10.04 -10.97 4.28
N GLY A 414 -10.39 -11.42 3.07
CA GLY A 414 -9.64 -12.45 2.34
C GLY A 414 -9.63 -13.80 3.06
N ALA A 415 -10.71 -14.18 3.75
CA ALA A 415 -10.79 -15.41 4.54
C ALA A 415 -11.19 -16.66 3.74
N VAL A 416 -11.41 -16.53 2.43
CA VAL A 416 -11.80 -17.65 1.55
C VAL A 416 -10.84 -17.73 0.35
N PRO A 417 -10.07 -18.82 0.18
CA PRO A 417 -8.93 -18.80 -0.74
C PRO A 417 -9.29 -18.80 -2.24
N THR A 418 -10.41 -19.42 -2.63
CA THR A 418 -10.79 -19.58 -4.04
C THR A 418 -12.28 -19.31 -4.27
N LEU A 419 -12.70 -19.01 -5.50
CA LEU A 419 -14.14 -18.88 -5.82
C LEU A 419 -14.87 -20.20 -5.60
N ARG A 420 -14.20 -21.33 -5.85
CA ARG A 420 -14.76 -22.65 -5.55
C ARG A 420 -15.11 -22.78 -4.07
N ASP A 421 -14.20 -22.36 -3.18
CA ASP A 421 -14.45 -22.38 -1.73
C ASP A 421 -15.57 -21.43 -1.32
N LEU A 422 -15.68 -20.26 -1.98
CA LEU A 422 -16.74 -19.29 -1.68
C LEU A 422 -18.14 -19.87 -1.94
N LEU A 423 -18.26 -20.75 -2.94
CA LEU A 423 -19.50 -21.47 -3.26
C LEU A 423 -19.72 -22.71 -2.39
N GLU A 424 -18.90 -22.99 -1.39
CA GLU A 424 -19.19 -24.00 -0.37
C GLU A 424 -19.83 -23.37 0.88
N PRO A 425 -20.68 -24.12 1.61
CA PRO A 425 -21.14 -23.70 2.93
C PRO A 425 -19.96 -23.31 3.82
N ALA A 426 -20.09 -22.26 4.64
CA ALA A 426 -18.97 -21.75 5.44
C ALA A 426 -18.38 -22.79 6.40
N ALA A 427 -19.18 -23.77 6.80
CA ALA A 427 -18.74 -24.92 7.58
C ALA A 427 -17.70 -25.79 6.84
N SER A 428 -17.81 -25.90 5.51
CA SER A 428 -16.97 -26.73 4.64
C SER A 428 -15.76 -25.98 4.05
N ARG A 429 -15.70 -24.66 4.19
CA ARG A 429 -14.58 -23.82 3.73
C ARG A 429 -13.30 -24.13 4.53
N PRO A 430 -12.10 -24.00 3.93
CA PRO A 430 -10.83 -24.14 4.63
C PRO A 430 -10.78 -23.26 5.90
N LYS A 431 -10.41 -23.89 7.03
CA LYS A 431 -10.25 -23.18 8.31
C LYS A 431 -8.84 -22.61 8.49
N VAL A 432 -7.87 -23.21 7.83
CA VAL A 432 -6.48 -22.76 7.80
C VAL A 432 -5.96 -22.93 6.37
N PHE A 433 -5.30 -21.91 5.86
CA PHE A 433 -4.63 -21.93 4.54
C PHE A 433 -3.49 -20.91 4.52
N TRP A 434 -2.70 -20.88 3.45
CA TRP A 434 -1.54 -20.00 3.30
C TRP A 434 -1.79 -18.94 2.22
N ARG A 435 -1.61 -17.68 2.57
CA ARG A 435 -1.86 -16.51 1.71
C ARG A 435 -0.57 -15.98 1.08
N GLY A 436 -0.64 -15.46 -0.13
CA GLY A 436 0.46 -14.74 -0.78
C GLY A 436 1.46 -15.61 -1.53
N TYR A 437 1.15 -16.90 -1.76
CA TYR A 437 1.81 -17.70 -2.78
C TYR A 437 1.19 -17.36 -4.14
N ASP A 438 2.01 -16.99 -5.12
CA ASP A 438 1.57 -16.38 -6.36
C ASP A 438 1.29 -17.37 -7.49
N VAL A 439 1.40 -18.68 -7.26
CA VAL A 439 0.99 -19.69 -8.25
C VAL A 439 -0.54 -19.76 -8.32
N TYR A 440 -1.07 -19.51 -9.51
CA TYR A 440 -2.50 -19.44 -9.74
C TYR A 440 -3.13 -20.82 -9.97
N ASP A 441 -4.31 -21.06 -9.40
CA ASP A 441 -5.12 -22.26 -9.63
C ASP A 441 -6.32 -21.91 -10.55
N PRO A 442 -6.24 -22.27 -11.85
CA PRO A 442 -7.30 -21.97 -12.81
C PRO A 442 -8.55 -22.85 -12.68
N GLN A 443 -8.48 -23.96 -11.93
CA GLN A 443 -9.64 -24.83 -11.71
C GLN A 443 -10.51 -24.31 -10.57
N ARG A 444 -9.88 -23.90 -9.47
CA ARG A 444 -10.58 -23.36 -8.30
C ARG A 444 -10.82 -21.86 -8.37
N VAL A 445 -10.08 -21.18 -9.26
CA VAL A 445 -10.08 -19.73 -9.49
C VAL A 445 -9.67 -18.99 -8.22
N GLY A 446 -8.35 -18.90 -8.05
CA GLY A 446 -7.66 -18.27 -6.94
C GLY A 446 -6.18 -18.62 -6.95
N PHE A 447 -5.52 -18.51 -5.81
CA PHE A 447 -4.12 -18.92 -5.66
C PHE A 447 -4.01 -20.27 -4.92
N VAL A 448 -2.98 -21.04 -5.26
CA VAL A 448 -2.63 -22.24 -4.51
C VAL A 448 -2.35 -21.84 -3.06
N SER A 449 -3.08 -22.43 -2.12
CA SER A 449 -3.09 -22.00 -0.71
C SER A 449 -2.85 -23.13 0.29
N ASP A 450 -2.55 -24.32 -0.20
CA ASP A 450 -2.16 -25.50 0.57
C ASP A 450 -0.84 -26.10 0.03
N GLY A 451 -0.34 -27.10 0.75
CA GLY A 451 0.93 -27.75 0.43
C GLY A 451 2.18 -27.03 0.93
N GLU A 452 3.33 -27.67 0.71
CA GLU A 452 4.62 -27.23 1.26
C GLU A 452 5.10 -25.90 0.66
N ALA A 453 4.92 -25.70 -0.64
CA ALA A 453 5.32 -24.46 -1.32
C ALA A 453 4.54 -23.24 -0.81
N ALA A 454 3.20 -23.36 -0.72
CA ALA A 454 2.37 -22.30 -0.18
C ALA A 454 2.69 -22.01 1.29
N ARG A 455 2.97 -23.05 2.09
CA ARG A 455 3.42 -22.90 3.49
C ARG A 455 4.78 -22.22 3.61
N ARG A 456 5.70 -22.49 2.70
CA ARG A 456 7.04 -21.91 2.72
C ARG A 456 7.01 -20.43 2.37
N GLU A 457 6.21 -20.04 1.38
CA GLU A 457 6.20 -18.69 0.81
C GLU A 457 5.13 -17.77 1.39
N GLY A 458 3.99 -18.34 1.75
CA GLY A 458 2.82 -17.63 2.24
C GLY A 458 2.81 -17.35 3.75
N SER A 459 1.82 -16.59 4.17
CA SER A 459 1.49 -16.38 5.59
C SER A 459 0.30 -17.23 6.01
N ARG A 460 0.35 -17.79 7.23
CA ARG A 460 -0.74 -18.59 7.77
C ARG A 460 -1.99 -17.73 8.00
N MET A 461 -3.11 -18.09 7.36
CA MET A 461 -4.43 -17.55 7.64
C MET A 461 -5.22 -18.53 8.49
N ASP A 462 -5.72 -18.08 9.63
CA ASP A 462 -6.58 -18.85 10.53
C ASP A 462 -7.96 -18.20 10.61
N THR A 463 -8.99 -18.89 10.14
CA THR A 463 -10.33 -18.32 10.09
C THR A 463 -11.03 -18.30 11.45
N GLY A 464 -10.45 -18.94 12.46
CA GLY A 464 -10.91 -18.87 13.85
C GLY A 464 -10.30 -17.71 14.63
N ALA A 465 -9.27 -17.05 14.08
CA ALA A 465 -8.65 -15.89 14.72
C ALA A 465 -9.51 -14.63 14.59
N LYS A 466 -9.29 -13.66 15.48
CA LYS A 466 -9.97 -12.36 15.48
C LYS A 466 -9.82 -11.68 14.12
N GLY A 467 -10.91 -11.18 13.54
CA GLY A 467 -10.92 -10.55 12.21
C GLY A 467 -10.66 -11.53 11.04
N GLY A 468 -10.59 -12.83 11.30
CA GLY A 468 -10.29 -13.87 10.31
C GLY A 468 -11.51 -14.66 9.82
N SER A 469 -12.72 -14.37 10.30
CA SER A 469 -13.87 -15.23 10.06
C SER A 469 -14.18 -15.42 8.58
N ASN A 470 -14.39 -16.67 8.17
CA ASN A 470 -14.83 -17.07 6.83
C ASN A 470 -16.35 -17.31 6.73
N GLN A 471 -17.10 -16.84 7.73
CA GLN A 471 -18.56 -16.95 7.78
C GLN A 471 -19.24 -15.97 6.81
N GLY A 472 -20.53 -16.19 6.60
CA GLY A 472 -21.35 -15.33 5.75
C GLY A 472 -21.17 -15.58 4.26
N HIS A 473 -21.90 -14.81 3.46
CA HIS A 473 -22.02 -14.99 2.02
C HIS A 473 -22.36 -16.45 1.68
N GLU A 474 -23.43 -16.96 2.31
CA GLU A 474 -23.96 -18.32 2.10
C GLU A 474 -24.83 -18.44 0.82
N PHE A 475 -24.66 -17.49 -0.12
CA PHE A 475 -25.38 -17.47 -1.39
C PHE A 475 -24.73 -18.44 -2.38
N GLY A 476 -25.55 -19.19 -3.12
CA GLY A 476 -25.07 -20.17 -4.11
C GLY A 476 -24.49 -21.47 -3.51
N THR A 477 -24.47 -21.63 -2.18
CA THR A 477 -23.86 -22.81 -1.54
C THR A 477 -24.66 -24.09 -1.75
N GLY A 478 -25.97 -23.97 -1.95
CA GLY A 478 -26.90 -25.07 -2.29
C GLY A 478 -26.97 -25.43 -3.78
N LEU A 479 -26.20 -24.77 -4.66
CA LEU A 479 -26.15 -25.10 -6.08
C LEU A 479 -25.59 -26.51 -6.31
N SER A 480 -26.00 -27.15 -7.41
CA SER A 480 -25.41 -28.42 -7.83
C SER A 480 -23.92 -28.24 -8.16
N VAL A 481 -23.15 -29.33 -8.15
CA VAL A 481 -21.72 -29.26 -8.52
C VAL A 481 -21.55 -28.70 -9.94
N ALA A 482 -22.39 -29.15 -10.89
CA ALA A 482 -22.37 -28.69 -12.26
C ALA A 482 -22.70 -27.19 -12.39
N ASP A 483 -23.69 -26.68 -11.64
CA ASP A 483 -24.03 -25.25 -11.66
C ASP A 483 -22.92 -24.40 -11.06
N LYS A 484 -22.28 -24.87 -9.98
CA LYS A 484 -21.12 -24.18 -9.40
C LYS A 484 -19.94 -24.13 -10.37
N GLU A 485 -19.65 -25.23 -11.08
CA GLU A 485 -18.62 -25.27 -12.12
C GLU A 485 -18.95 -24.34 -13.29
N ALA A 486 -20.20 -24.32 -13.75
CA ALA A 486 -20.64 -23.43 -14.80
C ALA A 486 -20.53 -21.96 -14.38
N LEU A 487 -20.99 -21.63 -13.17
CA LEU A 487 -20.88 -20.30 -12.59
C LEU A 487 -19.43 -19.83 -12.51
N ILE A 488 -18.52 -20.66 -12.01
CA ILE A 488 -17.08 -20.35 -11.96
C ILE A 488 -16.54 -20.07 -13.36
N GLU A 489 -16.94 -20.85 -14.36
CA GLU A 489 -16.51 -20.65 -15.75
C GLU A 489 -16.96 -19.28 -16.29
N TYR A 490 -18.18 -18.84 -15.95
CA TYR A 490 -18.65 -17.50 -16.27
C TYR A 490 -17.88 -16.41 -15.51
N LEU A 491 -17.60 -16.59 -14.23
CA LEU A 491 -16.84 -15.63 -13.42
C LEU A 491 -15.41 -15.43 -13.92
N LYS A 492 -14.82 -16.39 -14.65
CA LYS A 492 -13.55 -16.20 -15.37
C LYS A 492 -13.63 -15.16 -16.48
N THR A 493 -14.82 -14.87 -17.01
CA THR A 493 -15.02 -13.91 -18.11
C THR A 493 -15.31 -12.47 -17.65
N LEU A 494 -15.40 -12.25 -16.34
CA LEU A 494 -15.69 -10.94 -15.72
C LEU A 494 -14.39 -10.25 -15.27
#